data_AF-A0A1B1YNG5-F1
#
_entry.id   AF-A0A1B1YNG5-F1
#
_cell.length_a   1.000
_cell.length_b   1.000
_cell.length_c   1.000
_cell.angle_alpha   90.00
_cell.angle_beta   90.00
_cell.angle_gamma   90.00
#
_symmetry.space_group_name_H-M   'P 1'
#
loop_
_entity.id
_entity.type
_entity.pdbx_description
1 polymer ?
#
loop_
_entity_poly.entity_id
_entity_poly.type
_entity_poly.pdbx_seq_one_letter_code
_entity_poly.pdbx_strand_id
1 'polypeptide(L)'
;MAKSDKKALSVLTNGIMKENPVLKLVLGTCPTLAVTTMARNAIGMGIAATFVLLGSNIVISLIRKIVPDKVRIPVFITVIAGFTTIVDMLLHAYLPDVYKELGIYIPLIVVNCIIFARAEMFASKNGVVASILDALGMGAGFTIALLIMGSVREIIGAGTWMGIPVTKNLFDPAVIMILPPGGFLAFGFVVAVIQKLSVLKVRNKEIASGETVSGCDMNCAGCAAAHNGGDK
;
A
#
# COMPACT_ATOMS: atom_id res chain seq x y z
N MET A 1 12.60 -29.66 -9.09
CA MET A 1 12.74 -28.61 -8.06
C MET A 1 12.88 -27.18 -8.61
N ALA A 2 13.37 -26.94 -9.85
CA ALA A 2 13.56 -25.59 -10.41
C ALA A 2 12.29 -24.84 -10.94
N LYS A 3 11.08 -25.43 -10.88
CA LYS A 3 9.84 -24.83 -11.42
C LYS A 3 9.02 -24.04 -10.38
N SER A 4 9.32 -24.22 -9.09
CA SER A 4 8.60 -23.54 -7.99
C SER A 4 9.10 -22.09 -7.78
N ASP A 5 10.41 -21.87 -7.93
CA ASP A 5 11.04 -20.55 -7.72
C ASP A 5 10.59 -19.48 -8.72
N LYS A 6 10.36 -19.85 -9.99
CA LYS A 6 9.84 -18.89 -10.99
C LYS A 6 8.41 -18.43 -10.67
N LYS A 7 7.61 -19.25 -10.00
CA LYS A 7 6.23 -18.93 -9.60
C LYS A 7 6.20 -18.06 -8.34
N ALA A 8 7.12 -18.30 -7.40
CA ALA A 8 7.30 -17.47 -6.20
C ALA A 8 7.81 -16.06 -6.54
N LEU A 9 8.81 -15.96 -7.43
CA LEU A 9 9.31 -14.68 -7.93
C LEU A 9 8.26 -13.92 -8.75
N SER A 10 7.44 -14.60 -9.55
CA SER A 10 6.36 -13.96 -10.30
C SER A 10 5.24 -13.43 -9.40
N VAL A 11 4.99 -14.04 -8.23
CA VAL A 11 4.02 -13.54 -7.23
C VAL A 11 4.59 -12.31 -6.50
N LEU A 12 5.88 -12.33 -6.14
CA LEU A 12 6.59 -11.18 -5.58
C LEU A 12 6.65 -9.99 -6.57
N THR A 13 6.98 -10.23 -7.84
CA THR A 13 7.02 -9.17 -8.86
C THR A 13 5.65 -8.71 -9.31
N ASN A 14 4.63 -9.58 -9.30
CA ASN A 14 3.25 -9.16 -9.57
C ASN A 14 2.68 -8.31 -8.42
N GLY A 15 2.96 -8.63 -7.15
CA GLY A 15 2.54 -7.81 -6.00
C GLY A 15 3.21 -6.44 -5.93
N ILE A 16 4.48 -6.34 -6.35
CA ILE A 16 5.22 -5.07 -6.41
C ILE A 16 4.79 -4.20 -7.61
N MET A 17 4.55 -4.80 -8.79
CA MET A 17 4.49 -4.05 -10.05
C MET A 17 3.16 -4.16 -10.83
N LYS A 18 2.30 -5.17 -10.57
CA LYS A 18 1.01 -5.36 -11.28
C LYS A 18 -0.23 -5.18 -10.41
N GLU A 19 -0.15 -5.46 -9.11
CA GLU A 19 -1.27 -5.47 -8.15
C GLU A 19 -0.93 -4.64 -6.90
N ASN A 20 -0.50 -3.38 -7.08
CA ASN A 20 -0.16 -2.54 -5.92
C ASN A 20 -1.42 -2.33 -5.04
N PRO A 21 -1.41 -2.79 -3.77
CA PRO A 21 -2.58 -2.77 -2.88
C PRO A 21 -3.18 -1.38 -2.67
N VAL A 22 -2.33 -0.37 -2.60
CA VAL A 22 -2.74 0.99 -2.28
C VAL A 22 -3.32 1.69 -3.51
N LEU A 23 -2.77 1.38 -4.69
CA LEU A 23 -3.04 2.15 -5.91
C LEU A 23 -4.11 1.51 -6.80
N LYS A 24 -4.30 0.19 -6.74
CA LYS A 24 -5.37 -0.51 -7.48
C LYS A 24 -6.53 -0.96 -6.60
N LEU A 25 -6.25 -1.42 -5.38
CA LEU A 25 -7.29 -1.91 -4.47
C LEU A 25 -7.78 -0.84 -3.49
N VAL A 26 -7.10 0.32 -3.42
CA VAL A 26 -7.44 1.45 -2.53
C VAL A 26 -7.55 0.99 -1.06
N LEU A 27 -6.67 0.07 -0.65
CA LEU A 27 -6.60 -0.43 0.73
C LEU A 27 -5.47 0.28 1.50
N GLY A 28 -5.69 0.53 2.79
CA GLY A 28 -4.70 1.16 3.66
C GLY A 28 -4.59 2.68 3.46
N THR A 29 -5.66 3.35 3.03
CA THR A 29 -5.71 4.81 2.84
C THR A 29 -5.59 5.59 4.15
N CYS A 30 -6.16 5.09 5.25
CA CYS A 30 -6.10 5.74 6.56
C CYS A 30 -4.66 6.02 7.05
N PRO A 31 -3.77 5.01 7.14
CA PRO A 31 -2.38 5.26 7.51
C PRO A 31 -1.61 6.02 6.44
N THR A 32 -1.97 5.85 5.17
CA THR A 32 -1.36 6.57 4.06
C THR A 32 -1.59 8.08 4.19
N LEU A 33 -2.81 8.53 4.46
CA LEU A 33 -3.11 9.96 4.55
C LEU A 33 -2.57 10.59 5.84
N ALA A 34 -2.52 9.82 6.93
CA ALA A 34 -2.08 10.30 8.23
C ALA A 34 -0.55 10.48 8.33
N VAL A 35 0.24 9.56 7.76
CA VAL A 35 1.68 9.46 8.07
C VAL A 35 2.60 9.91 6.92
N THR A 36 2.05 10.14 5.72
CA THR A 36 2.83 10.57 4.55
C THR A 36 3.18 12.06 4.53
N THR A 37 3.19 12.75 5.67
CA THR A 37 3.69 14.13 5.75
C THR A 37 5.21 14.20 5.64
N MET A 38 5.92 13.16 6.07
CA MET A 38 7.38 13.01 5.97
C MET A 38 7.74 11.62 5.43
N ALA A 39 8.67 11.54 4.48
CA ALA A 39 9.08 10.27 3.89
C ALA A 39 9.75 9.33 4.91
N ARG A 40 10.47 9.87 5.91
CA ARG A 40 11.08 9.05 6.98
C ARG A 40 10.02 8.32 7.82
N ASN A 41 8.93 9.00 8.17
CA ASN A 41 7.83 8.41 8.93
C ASN A 41 7.06 7.38 8.08
N ALA A 42 6.87 7.68 6.79
CA ALA A 42 6.22 6.78 5.85
C ALA A 42 6.98 5.44 5.70
N ILE A 43 8.32 5.47 5.67
CA ILE A 43 9.15 4.27 5.64
C ILE A 43 9.04 3.50 6.96
N GLY A 44 9.13 4.20 8.11
CA GLY A 44 9.00 3.57 9.42
C GLY A 44 7.68 2.83 9.58
N MET A 45 6.56 3.45 9.17
CA MET A 45 5.25 2.84 9.23
C MET A 45 5.09 1.66 8.26
N GLY A 46 5.62 1.77 7.04
CA GLY A 46 5.55 0.70 6.05
C GLY A 46 6.30 -0.56 6.50
N ILE A 47 7.49 -0.39 7.06
CA ILE A 47 8.29 -1.51 7.59
C ILE A 47 7.58 -2.14 8.80
N ALA A 48 7.11 -1.33 9.74
CA ALA A 48 6.35 -1.81 10.89
C ALA A 48 5.10 -2.60 10.47
N ALA A 49 4.30 -2.07 9.53
CA ALA A 49 3.13 -2.74 9.01
C ALA A 49 3.47 -4.05 8.26
N THR A 50 4.59 -4.08 7.54
CA THR A 50 5.06 -5.29 6.84
C THR A 50 5.43 -6.39 7.83
N PHE A 51 6.09 -6.04 8.94
CA PHE A 51 6.41 -6.99 10.00
C PHE A 51 5.15 -7.56 10.66
N VAL A 52 4.19 -6.69 11.00
CA VAL A 52 2.90 -7.11 11.56
C VAL A 52 2.15 -8.01 10.59
N LEU A 53 2.08 -7.62 9.31
CA LEU A 53 1.42 -8.41 8.25
C LEU A 53 2.03 -9.81 8.11
N LEU A 54 3.34 -9.90 8.16
CA LEU A 54 4.06 -11.18 8.07
C LEU A 54 3.78 -12.06 9.29
N GLY A 55 3.91 -11.50 10.50
CA GLY A 55 3.63 -12.23 11.74
C GLY A 55 2.18 -12.70 11.84
N SER A 56 1.22 -11.81 11.55
CA SER A 56 -0.20 -12.13 11.59
C SER A 56 -0.58 -13.19 10.56
N ASN A 57 -0.06 -13.11 9.32
CA ASN A 57 -0.38 -14.09 8.28
C ASN A 57 0.16 -15.48 8.57
N ILE A 58 1.33 -15.59 9.21
CA ILE A 58 1.89 -16.88 9.65
C ILE A 58 0.95 -17.51 10.69
N VAL A 59 0.66 -16.78 11.77
CA VAL A 59 -0.17 -17.28 12.87
C VAL A 59 -1.57 -17.62 12.40
N ILE A 60 -2.19 -16.77 11.57
CA ILE A 60 -3.53 -16.98 11.04
C ILE A 60 -3.59 -18.25 10.15
N SER A 61 -2.57 -18.49 9.34
CA SER A 61 -2.49 -19.72 8.52
C SER A 61 -2.37 -20.99 9.36
N LEU A 62 -1.77 -20.92 10.55
CA LEU A 62 -1.67 -22.02 11.51
C LEU A 62 -3.01 -22.29 12.23
N ILE A 63 -3.66 -21.24 12.72
CA ILE A 63 -4.90 -21.37 13.54
C ILE A 63 -6.16 -21.59 12.69
N ARG A 64 -6.10 -21.43 11.36
CA ARG A 64 -7.27 -21.48 10.46
C ARG A 64 -8.16 -22.72 10.59
N LYS A 65 -7.61 -23.86 11.03
CA LYS A 65 -8.36 -25.13 11.18
C LYS A 65 -9.19 -25.19 12.47
N ILE A 66 -8.85 -24.38 13.46
CA ILE A 66 -9.43 -24.40 14.80
C ILE A 66 -10.55 -23.35 14.92
N VAL A 67 -10.47 -22.28 14.12
CA VAL A 67 -11.35 -21.11 14.24
C VAL A 67 -12.68 -21.34 13.50
N PRO A 68 -13.83 -21.27 14.18
CA PRO A 68 -15.13 -21.35 13.52
C PRO A 68 -15.48 -20.04 12.80
N ASP A 69 -16.21 -20.14 11.68
CA ASP A 69 -16.48 -19.01 10.78
C ASP A 69 -17.17 -17.82 11.45
N LYS A 70 -18.00 -18.08 12.46
CA LYS A 70 -18.76 -17.05 13.18
C LYS A 70 -17.88 -16.08 13.99
N VAL A 71 -16.68 -16.49 14.41
CA VAL A 71 -15.79 -15.68 15.27
C VAL A 71 -14.46 -15.36 14.60
N ARG A 72 -14.37 -15.57 13.29
CA ARG A 72 -13.13 -15.40 12.52
C ARG A 72 -12.57 -13.98 12.59
N ILE A 73 -13.43 -12.98 12.37
CA ILE A 73 -13.02 -11.56 12.31
C ILE A 73 -12.42 -11.09 13.66
N PRO A 74 -13.09 -11.29 14.82
CA PRO A 74 -12.51 -10.96 16.13
C PRO A 74 -11.18 -11.67 16.42
N VAL A 75 -11.06 -12.95 16.07
CA VAL A 75 -9.82 -13.72 16.29
C VAL A 75 -8.66 -13.14 15.46
N PHE A 76 -8.91 -12.72 14.22
CA PHE A 76 -7.84 -12.12 13.40
C PHE A 76 -7.41 -10.76 13.94
N ILE A 77 -8.35 -9.92 14.39
CA ILE A 77 -8.03 -8.61 14.96
C ILE A 77 -7.22 -8.75 16.26
N THR A 78 -7.52 -9.72 17.12
CA THR A 78 -6.75 -9.96 18.36
C THR A 78 -5.32 -10.44 18.07
N VAL A 79 -5.11 -11.28 17.06
CA VAL A 79 -3.77 -11.69 16.61
C VAL A 79 -2.99 -10.47 16.09
N ILE A 80 -3.61 -9.66 15.23
CA ILE A 80 -2.98 -8.44 14.68
C ILE A 80 -2.63 -7.48 15.83
N ALA A 81 -3.56 -7.26 16.77
CA ALA A 81 -3.35 -6.40 17.93
C ALA A 81 -2.14 -6.87 18.77
N GLY A 82 -2.02 -8.16 19.04
CA GLY A 82 -0.87 -8.73 19.74
C GLY A 82 0.45 -8.43 19.06
N PHE A 83 0.54 -8.61 17.74
CA PHE A 83 1.75 -8.27 16.98
C PHE A 83 2.04 -6.77 16.95
N THR A 84 1.01 -5.92 16.84
CA THR A 84 1.21 -4.47 16.90
C THR A 84 1.71 -4.00 18.26
N THR A 85 1.26 -4.61 19.36
CA THR A 85 1.76 -4.29 20.70
C THR A 85 3.23 -4.68 20.88
N ILE A 86 3.66 -5.80 20.29
CA ILE A 86 5.08 -6.18 20.28
C ILE A 86 5.90 -5.12 19.53
N VAL A 87 5.41 -4.62 18.40
CA VAL A 87 6.07 -3.55 17.62
C VAL A 87 6.09 -2.22 18.38
N ASP A 88 5.01 -1.88 19.10
CA ASP A 88 4.93 -0.69 19.96
C ASP A 88 6.05 -0.69 21.00
N MET A 89 6.21 -1.80 21.72
CA MET A 89 7.27 -1.98 22.72
C MET A 89 8.67 -1.95 22.10
N LEU A 90 8.86 -2.58 20.94
CA LEU A 90 10.13 -2.57 20.21
C LEU A 90 10.55 -1.16 19.77
N LEU A 91 9.61 -0.37 19.23
CA LEU A 91 9.88 1.00 18.80
C LEU A 91 10.20 1.90 19.99
N HIS A 92 9.47 1.74 21.11
CA HIS A 92 9.73 2.49 22.33
C HIS A 92 11.14 2.21 22.90
N ALA A 93 11.61 0.96 22.80
CA ALA A 93 12.90 0.55 23.35
C ALA A 93 14.11 0.88 22.45
N TYR A 94 13.99 0.69 21.14
CA TYR A 94 15.14 0.78 20.21
C TYR A 94 15.18 2.06 19.38
N LEU A 95 14.03 2.69 19.08
CA LEU A 95 13.94 3.85 18.17
C LEU A 95 13.07 4.97 18.77
N PRO A 96 13.51 5.64 19.86
CA PRO A 96 12.71 6.66 20.54
C PRO A 96 12.39 7.86 19.65
N ASP A 97 13.25 8.19 18.68
CA ASP A 97 13.02 9.30 17.75
C ASP A 97 11.88 9.02 16.76
N VAL A 98 11.78 7.78 16.27
CA VAL A 98 10.66 7.36 15.41
C VAL A 98 9.39 7.19 16.24
N TYR A 99 9.52 6.74 17.49
CA TYR A 99 8.39 6.55 18.39
C TYR A 99 7.67 7.86 18.75
N LYS A 100 8.40 8.97 18.93
CA LYS A 100 7.78 10.28 19.23
C LYS A 100 6.80 10.72 18.14
N GLU A 101 7.14 10.48 16.88
CA GLU A 101 6.32 10.85 15.72
C GLU A 101 5.25 9.80 15.41
N LEU A 102 5.62 8.52 15.52
CA LEU A 102 4.80 7.41 15.01
C LEU A 102 3.92 6.76 16.08
N GLY A 103 4.20 6.98 17.37
CA GLY A 103 3.54 6.31 18.49
C GLY A 103 2.01 6.49 18.47
N ILE A 104 1.54 7.70 18.16
CA ILE A 104 0.10 7.97 18.03
C ILE A 104 -0.55 7.26 16.82
N TYR A 105 0.26 6.87 15.84
CA TYR A 105 -0.20 6.19 14.63
C TYR A 105 -0.10 4.67 14.70
N ILE A 106 0.49 4.09 15.76
CA ILE A 106 0.60 2.63 15.92
C ILE A 106 -0.77 1.94 15.97
N PRO A 107 -1.81 2.48 16.66
CA PRO A 107 -3.15 1.92 16.61
C PRO A 107 -3.76 1.86 15.20
N LEU A 108 -3.35 2.73 14.27
CA LEU A 108 -3.80 2.69 12.87
C LEU A 108 -3.28 1.45 12.13
N ILE A 109 -2.25 0.77 12.64
CA ILE A 109 -1.77 -0.50 12.09
C ILE A 109 -2.78 -1.60 12.37
N VAL A 110 -3.39 -1.63 13.56
CA VAL A 110 -4.39 -2.64 13.95
C VAL A 110 -5.60 -2.61 13.03
N VAL A 111 -6.10 -1.42 12.76
CA VAL A 111 -7.27 -1.18 11.89
C VAL A 111 -6.89 -1.00 10.42
N ASN A 112 -5.67 -1.36 10.03
CA ASN A 112 -5.23 -1.23 8.65
C ASN A 112 -5.95 -2.26 7.77
N CYS A 113 -6.77 -1.77 6.85
CA CYS A 113 -7.55 -2.59 5.93
C CYS A 113 -6.68 -3.55 5.09
N ILE A 114 -5.43 -3.20 4.78
CA ILE A 114 -4.55 -4.11 4.03
C ILE A 114 -4.22 -5.36 4.84
N ILE A 115 -3.97 -5.21 6.15
CA ILE A 115 -3.55 -6.31 7.01
C ILE A 115 -4.72 -7.27 7.23
N PHE A 116 -5.88 -6.70 7.57
CA PHE A 116 -7.10 -7.46 7.75
C PHE A 116 -7.55 -8.16 6.45
N ALA A 117 -7.57 -7.46 5.31
CA ALA A 117 -8.04 -8.04 4.05
C ALA A 117 -7.16 -9.22 3.58
N ARG A 118 -5.82 -9.14 3.76
CA ARG A 118 -4.93 -10.25 3.38
C ARG A 118 -5.00 -11.41 4.36
N ALA A 119 -5.14 -11.13 5.65
CA ALA A 119 -5.39 -12.16 6.65
C ALA A 119 -6.65 -12.98 6.31
N GLU A 120 -7.73 -12.30 5.95
CA GLU A 120 -8.99 -12.96 5.61
C GLU A 120 -8.96 -13.64 4.24
N MET A 121 -8.55 -12.96 3.18
CA MET A 121 -8.68 -13.48 1.81
C MET A 121 -7.60 -14.47 1.44
N PHE A 122 -6.40 -14.34 2.03
CA PHE A 122 -5.25 -15.16 1.66
C PHE A 122 -4.79 -16.10 2.79
N ALA A 123 -4.54 -15.60 3.99
CA ALA A 123 -4.00 -16.43 5.08
C ALA A 123 -4.99 -17.50 5.59
N SER A 124 -6.29 -17.20 5.60
CA SER A 124 -7.31 -18.18 5.99
C SER A 124 -7.45 -19.35 5.00
N LYS A 125 -7.08 -19.16 3.73
CA LYS A 125 -7.29 -20.14 2.65
C LYS A 125 -6.01 -20.83 2.19
N ASN A 126 -4.84 -20.23 2.39
CA ASN A 126 -3.54 -20.76 1.94
C ASN A 126 -2.67 -21.29 3.10
N GLY A 127 -1.66 -22.09 2.75
CA GLY A 127 -0.65 -22.58 3.71
C GLY A 127 0.43 -21.54 4.02
N VAL A 128 1.16 -21.77 5.11
CA VAL A 128 2.11 -20.82 5.72
C VAL A 128 3.12 -20.26 4.72
N VAL A 129 3.74 -21.11 3.90
CA VAL A 129 4.77 -20.70 2.92
C VAL A 129 4.21 -19.73 1.87
N ALA A 130 3.00 -19.98 1.38
CA ALA A 130 2.35 -19.07 0.43
C ALA A 130 1.98 -17.75 1.11
N SER A 131 1.49 -17.80 2.35
CA SER A 131 1.10 -16.62 3.14
C SER A 131 2.27 -15.69 3.46
N ILE A 132 3.48 -16.24 3.64
CA ILE A 132 4.70 -15.46 3.84
C ILE A 132 5.06 -14.69 2.56
N LEU A 133 5.04 -15.36 1.41
CA LEU A 133 5.35 -14.73 0.13
C LEU A 133 4.35 -13.61 -0.20
N ASP A 134 3.07 -13.83 0.14
CA ASP A 134 2.05 -12.79 0.00
C ASP A 134 2.29 -11.60 0.91
N ALA A 135 2.57 -11.85 2.20
CA ALA A 135 2.85 -10.80 3.17
C ALA A 135 4.04 -9.92 2.75
N LEU A 136 5.12 -10.54 2.27
CA LEU A 136 6.30 -9.82 1.80
C LEU A 136 5.99 -8.98 0.54
N GLY A 137 5.30 -9.55 -0.44
CA GLY A 137 4.94 -8.82 -1.67
C GLY A 137 4.01 -7.65 -1.40
N MET A 138 2.96 -7.87 -0.60
CA MET A 138 1.96 -6.85 -0.28
C MET A 138 2.50 -5.78 0.68
N GLY A 139 3.30 -6.16 1.67
CA GLY A 139 3.95 -5.23 2.60
C GLY A 139 5.03 -4.36 1.92
N ALA A 140 5.83 -4.95 1.03
CA ALA A 140 6.77 -4.18 0.20
C ALA A 140 6.02 -3.19 -0.71
N GLY A 141 4.93 -3.62 -1.36
CA GLY A 141 4.08 -2.74 -2.17
C GLY A 141 3.47 -1.58 -1.37
N PHE A 142 3.01 -1.85 -0.14
CA PHE A 142 2.51 -0.83 0.78
C PHE A 142 3.60 0.16 1.18
N THR A 143 4.80 -0.32 1.53
CA THR A 143 5.94 0.53 1.91
C THR A 143 6.39 1.43 0.75
N ILE A 144 6.44 0.89 -0.48
CA ILE A 144 6.78 1.68 -1.68
C ILE A 144 5.70 2.74 -1.95
N ALA A 145 4.42 2.39 -1.82
CA ALA A 145 3.32 3.34 -2.01
C ALA A 145 3.38 4.48 -0.98
N LEU A 146 3.64 4.15 0.29
CA LEU A 146 3.85 5.14 1.35
C LEU A 146 5.06 6.03 1.07
N LEU A 147 6.17 5.46 0.60
CA LEU A 147 7.37 6.24 0.25
C LEU A 147 7.10 7.22 -0.88
N ILE A 148 6.41 6.78 -1.95
CA ILE A 148 6.04 7.65 -3.07
C ILE A 148 5.13 8.78 -2.58
N MET A 149 4.06 8.44 -1.86
CA MET A 149 3.14 9.45 -1.30
C MET A 149 3.84 10.41 -0.35
N GLY A 150 4.68 9.89 0.54
CA GLY A 150 5.49 10.67 1.48
C GLY A 150 6.43 11.63 0.77
N SER A 151 7.15 11.16 -0.25
CA SER A 151 8.05 12.00 -1.05
C SER A 151 7.31 13.12 -1.79
N VAL A 152 6.18 12.81 -2.43
CA VAL A 152 5.39 13.79 -3.18
C VAL A 152 4.85 14.87 -2.23
N ARG A 153 4.34 14.47 -1.06
CA ARG A 153 3.81 15.42 -0.07
C ARG A 153 4.90 16.21 0.65
N GLU A 154 6.05 15.62 0.94
CA GLU A 154 7.19 16.31 1.58
C GLU A 154 7.81 17.36 0.62
N ILE A 155 7.98 17.00 -0.66
CA ILE A 155 8.52 17.92 -1.68
C ILE A 155 7.56 19.09 -1.95
N ILE A 156 6.26 18.83 -2.10
CA ILE A 156 5.28 19.87 -2.44
C ILE A 156 4.87 20.71 -1.21
N GLY A 157 4.81 20.11 -0.02
CA GLY A 157 4.40 20.80 1.20
C GLY A 157 5.52 21.58 1.88
N ALA A 158 6.72 20.99 1.99
CA ALA A 158 7.82 21.54 2.78
C ALA A 158 9.08 21.87 1.97
N GLY A 159 9.16 21.50 0.67
CA GLY A 159 10.36 21.75 -0.15
C GLY A 159 11.63 21.04 0.33
N THR A 160 11.46 19.99 1.15
CA THR A 160 12.54 19.18 1.72
C THR A 160 12.40 17.75 1.24
N TRP A 161 13.52 17.01 1.15
CA TRP A 161 13.50 15.58 0.91
C TRP A 161 14.33 14.88 1.98
N MET A 162 13.68 14.05 2.79
CA MET A 162 14.29 13.36 3.94
C MET A 162 15.02 14.31 4.91
N GLY A 163 14.48 15.52 5.11
CA GLY A 163 15.07 16.53 5.98
C GLY A 163 16.26 17.30 5.40
N ILE A 164 16.64 17.09 4.14
CA ILE A 164 17.61 17.93 3.43
C ILE A 164 16.83 19.01 2.65
N PRO A 165 17.12 20.31 2.86
CA PRO A 165 16.46 21.39 2.12
C PRO A 165 17.00 21.45 0.70
N VAL A 166 16.27 20.85 -0.25
CA VAL A 166 16.63 20.86 -1.69
C VAL A 166 16.19 22.18 -2.34
N THR A 167 15.14 22.84 -1.84
CA THR A 167 14.65 24.12 -2.36
C THR A 167 14.35 25.11 -1.23
N LYS A 168 15.39 25.69 -0.62
CA LYS A 168 15.23 26.97 0.09
C LYS A 168 14.93 28.05 -0.98
N ASN A 169 13.73 28.65 -0.95
CA ASN A 169 13.34 29.91 -1.61
C ASN A 169 12.57 29.91 -2.96
N LEU A 170 11.84 28.86 -3.39
CA LEU A 170 10.98 28.99 -4.60
C LEU A 170 9.48 28.77 -4.41
N PHE A 171 9.03 28.17 -3.30
CA PHE A 171 7.60 28.01 -3.01
C PHE A 171 7.33 28.41 -1.57
N ASP A 172 6.36 29.31 -1.36
CA ASP A 172 5.72 29.47 -0.05
C ASP A 172 5.25 28.08 0.42
N PRO A 173 5.53 27.67 1.67
CA PRO A 173 5.11 26.36 2.16
C PRO A 173 3.60 26.24 1.98
N ALA A 174 3.17 25.40 1.05
CA ALA A 174 1.77 25.16 0.77
C ALA A 174 1.21 24.32 1.92
N VAL A 175 0.88 24.97 3.05
CA VAL A 175 0.32 24.34 4.26
C VAL A 175 -0.94 23.53 3.93
N ILE A 176 -1.66 23.92 2.88
CA ILE A 176 -2.77 23.18 2.27
C ILE A 176 -2.41 21.73 1.89
N MET A 177 -1.16 21.46 1.50
CA MET A 177 -0.69 20.13 1.09
C MET A 177 -0.41 19.20 2.29
N ILE A 178 -0.11 19.77 3.46
CA ILE A 178 0.11 19.04 4.71
C ILE A 178 -1.23 18.63 5.32
N LEU A 179 -2.27 19.45 5.15
CA LEU A 179 -3.61 19.16 5.62
C LEU A 179 -4.28 17.98 4.86
N PRO A 180 -5.29 17.32 5.47
CA PRO A 180 -6.05 16.23 4.85
C PRO A 180 -6.51 16.47 3.40
N PRO A 181 -7.09 17.63 3.01
CA PRO A 181 -7.45 17.92 1.61
C PRO A 181 -6.28 17.77 0.63
N GLY A 182 -5.08 18.20 1.01
CA GLY A 182 -3.87 18.04 0.22
C GLY A 182 -3.44 16.58 0.05
N GLY A 183 -3.62 15.77 1.10
CA GLY A 183 -3.38 14.32 1.05
C GLY A 183 -4.28 13.60 0.06
N PHE A 184 -5.57 13.92 0.03
CA PHE A 184 -6.52 13.34 -0.93
C PHE A 184 -6.23 13.77 -2.37
N LEU A 185 -5.90 15.05 -2.59
CA LEU A 185 -5.53 15.56 -3.91
C LEU A 185 -4.25 14.89 -4.42
N ALA A 186 -3.21 14.81 -3.59
CA ALA A 186 -1.97 14.11 -3.90
C ALA A 186 -2.22 12.63 -4.23
N PHE A 187 -3.04 11.96 -3.43
CA PHE A 187 -3.41 10.57 -3.65
C PHE A 187 -4.10 10.38 -5.01
N GLY A 188 -5.05 11.25 -5.35
CA GLY A 188 -5.71 11.24 -6.65
C GLY A 188 -4.75 11.43 -7.82
N PHE A 189 -3.83 12.40 -7.75
CA PHE A 189 -2.83 12.62 -8.79
C PHE A 189 -1.84 11.46 -8.93
N VAL A 190 -1.36 10.91 -7.82
CA VAL A 190 -0.43 9.76 -7.83
C VAL A 190 -1.10 8.53 -8.46
N VAL A 191 -2.36 8.24 -8.08
CA VAL A 191 -3.14 7.17 -8.70
C VAL A 191 -3.36 7.44 -10.18
N ALA A 192 -3.73 8.66 -10.58
CA ALA A 192 -3.96 9.02 -11.98
C ALA A 192 -2.70 8.86 -12.85
N VAL A 193 -1.53 9.30 -12.36
CA VAL A 193 -0.25 9.14 -13.06
C VAL A 193 0.10 7.67 -13.23
N ILE A 194 -0.07 6.86 -12.17
CA ILE A 194 0.28 5.44 -12.21
C ILE A 194 -0.70 4.65 -13.10
N GLN A 195 -1.99 5.00 -13.08
CA GLN A 195 -2.99 4.44 -13.99
C GLN A 195 -2.65 4.80 -15.45
N LYS A 196 -2.28 6.06 -15.72
CA LYS A 196 -1.88 6.51 -17.06
C LYS A 196 -0.64 5.77 -17.54
N LEU A 197 0.40 5.67 -16.71
CA LEU A 197 1.64 4.95 -17.03
C LEU A 197 1.41 3.44 -17.25
N SER A 198 0.53 2.81 -16.47
CA SER A 198 0.19 1.40 -16.66
C SER A 198 -0.60 1.15 -17.95
N VAL A 199 -1.58 2.01 -18.28
CA VAL A 199 -2.32 1.96 -19.56
C VAL A 199 -1.39 2.21 -20.76
N LEU A 200 -0.47 3.19 -20.66
CA LEU A 200 0.55 3.45 -21.68
C LEU A 200 1.47 2.25 -21.91
N LYS A 201 1.85 1.54 -20.85
CA LYS A 201 2.73 0.37 -20.92
C LYS A 201 2.04 -0.87 -21.48
N VAL A 202 0.74 -1.05 -21.19
CA VAL A 202 -0.09 -2.09 -21.82
C VAL A 202 -0.25 -1.79 -23.31
N ARG A 203 -0.61 -0.54 -23.66
CA ARG A 203 -0.77 -0.10 -25.05
C ARG A 203 0.52 -0.24 -25.88
N ASN A 204 1.68 0.13 -25.33
CA ASN A 204 2.96 -0.07 -26.02
C ASN A 204 3.35 -1.56 -26.16
N LYS A 205 2.88 -2.42 -25.26
CA LYS A 205 3.10 -3.86 -25.35
C LYS A 205 2.18 -4.51 -26.37
N GLU A 206 0.93 -4.04 -26.50
CA GLU A 206 -0.01 -4.46 -27.55
C GLU A 206 0.48 -4.04 -28.95
N ILE A 207 1.01 -2.82 -29.10
CA ILE A 207 1.64 -2.36 -30.35
C ILE A 207 2.87 -3.21 -30.72
N ALA A 208 3.64 -3.69 -29.73
CA ALA A 208 4.78 -4.60 -29.96
C ALA A 208 4.38 -6.07 -30.24
N SER A 209 3.11 -6.45 -30.01
CA SER A 209 2.63 -7.83 -30.13
C SER A 209 1.70 -8.07 -31.34
N GLY A 210 1.35 -7.03 -32.10
CA GLY A 210 0.61 -7.17 -33.36
C GLY A 210 -0.79 -7.79 -33.23
N GLU A 211 -1.44 -7.72 -32.07
CA GLU A 211 -2.81 -8.19 -31.86
C GLU A 211 -3.73 -6.99 -31.63
N THR A 212 -4.52 -6.65 -32.66
CA THR A 212 -5.66 -5.75 -32.55
C THR A 212 -6.77 -6.45 -31.76
N VAL A 213 -6.92 -6.15 -30.48
CA VAL A 213 -8.11 -6.55 -29.72
C VAL A 213 -9.14 -5.44 -29.83
N SER A 214 -9.99 -5.57 -30.84
CA SER A 214 -11.37 -5.09 -30.84
C SER A 214 -12.13 -5.83 -29.73
N GLY A 215 -12.77 -5.11 -28.82
CA GLY A 215 -13.62 -5.71 -27.79
C GLY A 215 -13.53 -5.01 -26.44
N CYS A 216 -14.15 -3.83 -26.35
CA CYS A 216 -14.41 -3.17 -25.08
C CYS A 216 -15.71 -3.76 -24.49
N ASP A 217 -15.61 -4.87 -23.76
CA ASP A 217 -16.73 -5.41 -22.97
C ASP A 217 -16.72 -4.84 -21.55
N MET A 218 -17.32 -3.66 -21.44
CA MET A 218 -18.39 -3.30 -20.50
C MET A 218 -18.27 -3.72 -19.01
N ASN A 219 -17.64 -2.84 -18.19
CA ASN A 219 -18.24 -2.30 -16.94
C ASN A 219 -17.30 -1.31 -16.23
N CYS A 220 -17.23 -0.07 -16.71
CA CYS A 220 -16.74 1.03 -15.88
C CYS A 220 -17.56 2.30 -16.13
N ALA A 221 -18.32 2.68 -15.11
CA ALA A 221 -19.31 3.75 -15.05
C ALA A 221 -18.72 5.19 -15.18
N GLY A 222 -17.48 5.35 -15.67
CA GLY A 222 -16.81 6.64 -15.80
C GLY A 222 -16.73 7.18 -17.24
N CYS A 223 -17.04 6.39 -18.26
CA CYS A 223 -16.82 6.80 -19.66
C CYS A 223 -18.01 7.53 -20.32
N ALA A 224 -19.11 7.78 -19.62
CA ALA A 224 -20.23 8.55 -20.18
C ALA A 224 -19.88 10.04 -20.42
N ALA A 225 -18.83 10.56 -19.80
CA ALA A 225 -18.42 11.97 -19.96
C ALA A 225 -17.47 12.21 -21.16
N ALA A 226 -17.03 11.18 -21.89
CA ALA A 226 -16.15 11.32 -23.05
C ALA A 226 -16.91 11.27 -24.39
N HIS A 227 -18.24 11.42 -24.38
CA HIS A 227 -19.08 11.30 -25.57
C HIS A 227 -19.21 12.60 -26.40
N ASN A 228 -18.59 13.71 -26.02
CA ASN A 228 -18.76 14.99 -26.75
C ASN A 228 -17.45 15.78 -26.82
N GLY A 229 -16.60 15.46 -27.78
CA GLY A 229 -15.37 16.21 -28.01
C GLY A 229 -14.73 15.96 -29.37
N GLY A 230 -15.42 16.35 -30.44
CA GLY A 230 -14.81 16.62 -31.75
C GLY A 230 -15.30 15.74 -32.90
N ASP A 231 -16.40 16.16 -33.54
CA ASP A 231 -16.49 16.39 -34.99
C ASP A 231 -17.92 16.83 -35.37
N LYS A 232 -18.19 18.12 -35.19
CA LYS A 232 -18.59 19.08 -36.23
C LYS A 232 -18.13 20.47 -35.80
#